data_AF-A0A9D6ZS47-F1
#
_entry.id   AF-A0A9D6ZS47-F1
#
_cell.length_a   1.000
_cell.length_b   1.000
_cell.length_c   1.000
_cell.angle_alpha   90.00
_cell.angle_beta   90.00
_cell.angle_gamma   90.00
#
_symmetry.space_group_name_H-M   'P 1'
#
loop_
_entity.id
_entity.type
_entity.pdbx_description
1 polymer ?
#
loop_
_entity_poly.entity_id
_entity_poly.type
_entity_poly.pdbx_seq_one_letter_code
_entity_poly.pdbx_strand_id
1 'polypeptide(L)'
;MPNPNPAQLRINAKLEEIQRDFGNAITDLLKEVNKTRLKNKGRLAAAPVIERNSARWTLAWKEGDINFDLNVVAMVEDDGAHARIGRVWVQRHAATPAIFDGHTPTTRMRRLTMLALDEIREAIAAEWG
;
A
#
# COMPACT_ATOMS: atom_id res chain seq x y z
N MET A 1 25.74 21.83 11.05
CA MET A 1 24.64 20.93 10.64
C MET A 1 25.00 19.53 11.12
N PRO A 2 24.12 18.76 11.78
CA PRO A 2 24.45 17.39 12.13
C PRO A 2 24.68 16.59 10.85
N ASN A 3 25.79 15.85 10.78
CA ASN A 3 26.07 14.96 9.66
C ASN A 3 24.93 13.93 9.55
N PRO A 4 24.40 13.67 8.35
CA PRO A 4 23.39 12.62 8.18
C PRO A 4 23.99 11.29 8.65
N ASN A 5 23.22 10.56 9.47
CA ASN A 5 23.60 9.25 9.98
C ASN A 5 24.04 8.35 8.80
N PRO A 6 25.27 7.78 8.81
CA PRO A 6 25.76 6.93 7.73
C PRO A 6 24.81 5.79 7.34
N ALA A 7 24.09 5.21 8.32
CA ALA A 7 23.08 4.19 8.06
C ALA A 7 21.89 4.74 7.25
N GLN A 8 21.45 5.96 7.55
CA GLN A 8 20.34 6.59 6.83
C GLN A 8 20.74 6.92 5.38
N LEU A 9 22.00 7.32 5.13
CA LEU A 9 22.49 7.54 3.77
C LEU A 9 22.43 6.25 2.93
N ARG A 10 22.86 5.12 3.50
CA ARG A 10 22.79 3.83 2.80
C ARG A 10 21.35 3.39 2.55
N ILE A 11 20.47 3.57 3.52
CA ILE A 11 19.03 3.28 3.36
C ILE A 11 18.45 4.13 2.23
N ASN A 12 18.71 5.44 2.21
CA ASN A 12 18.19 6.34 1.18
C ASN A 12 18.71 5.93 -0.21
N ALA A 13 20.01 5.65 -0.34
CA ALA A 13 20.59 5.18 -1.59
C ALA A 13 19.94 3.87 -2.07
N LYS A 14 19.66 2.93 -1.17
CA LYS A 14 18.97 1.68 -1.51
C LYS A 14 17.50 1.91 -1.88
N LEU A 15 16.80 2.86 -1.25
CA LEU A 15 15.43 3.23 -1.63
C LEU A 15 15.36 3.87 -3.03
N GLU A 16 16.32 4.72 -3.36
CA GLU A 16 16.46 5.30 -4.71
C GLU A 16 16.75 4.21 -5.77
N GLU A 17 17.62 3.25 -5.46
CA GLU A 17 17.88 2.07 -6.30
C GLU A 17 16.60 1.28 -6.54
N ILE A 18 15.83 0.98 -5.49
CA ILE A 18 14.56 0.25 -5.61
C ILE A 18 13.57 1.01 -6.49
N GLN A 19 13.44 2.33 -6.30
CA GLN A 19 12.54 3.16 -7.08
C GLN A 19 12.93 3.18 -8.56
N ARG A 20 14.22 3.34 -8.87
CA ARG A 20 14.71 3.37 -10.24
C ARG A 20 14.55 2.02 -10.94
N ASP A 21 14.92 0.93 -10.26
CA ASP A 21 15.07 -0.37 -10.90
C ASP A 21 13.77 -1.18 -10.90
N PHE A 22 12.92 -1.01 -9.87
CA PHE A 22 11.66 -1.77 -9.72
C PHE A 22 10.40 -0.90 -9.72
N GLY A 23 10.52 0.42 -9.59
CA GLY A 23 9.36 1.31 -9.46
C GLY A 23 8.39 1.24 -10.64
N ASN A 24 8.90 1.12 -11.87
CA ASN A 24 8.07 0.97 -13.07
C ASN A 24 7.31 -0.36 -13.08
N ALA A 25 7.98 -1.48 -12.74
CA ALA A 25 7.33 -2.79 -12.68
C ALA A 25 6.21 -2.85 -11.63
N ILE A 26 6.43 -2.27 -10.46
CA ILE A 26 5.40 -2.17 -9.40
C ILE A 26 4.23 -1.29 -9.87
N THR A 27 4.54 -0.16 -10.51
CA THR A 27 3.54 0.76 -11.06
C THR A 27 2.68 0.07 -12.12
N ASP A 28 3.30 -0.67 -13.03
CA ASP A 28 2.59 -1.36 -14.11
C ASP A 28 1.74 -2.52 -13.60
N LEU A 29 2.21 -3.26 -12.59
CA LEU A 29 1.39 -4.25 -11.88
C LEU A 29 0.12 -3.60 -11.29
N LEU A 30 0.26 -2.45 -10.64
CA LEU A 30 -0.88 -1.74 -10.05
C LEU A 30 -1.81 -1.17 -11.12
N LYS A 31 -1.29 -0.70 -12.28
CA LYS A 31 -2.12 -0.33 -13.43
C LYS A 31 -2.89 -1.52 -13.98
N GLU A 32 -2.26 -2.69 -14.08
CA GLU A 32 -2.91 -3.92 -14.54
C GLU A 32 -4.05 -4.32 -13.61
N VAL A 33 -3.82 -4.29 -12.28
CA VAL A 33 -4.87 -4.52 -11.28
C VAL A 33 -6.01 -3.51 -11.44
N ASN A 34 -5.68 -2.23 -11.60
CA ASN A 34 -6.69 -1.19 -11.81
C ASN A 34 -7.53 -1.45 -13.06
N LYS A 35 -6.89 -1.84 -14.16
CA LYS A 35 -7.57 -2.15 -15.42
C LYS A 35 -8.44 -3.39 -15.32
N THR A 36 -7.91 -4.49 -14.80
CA THR A 36 -8.53 -5.82 -14.85
C THR A 36 -9.54 -6.06 -13.73
N ARG A 37 -9.29 -5.56 -12.51
CA ARG A 37 -10.13 -5.81 -11.32
C ARG A 37 -11.00 -4.63 -10.94
N LEU A 38 -10.53 -3.40 -11.23
CA LEU A 38 -11.23 -2.17 -10.83
C LEU A 38 -11.87 -1.43 -12.01
N LYS A 39 -11.74 -1.92 -13.26
CA LYS A 39 -12.26 -1.25 -14.46
C LYS A 39 -11.83 0.23 -14.55
N ASN A 40 -10.58 0.51 -14.19
CA ASN A 40 -9.97 1.86 -14.13
C ASN A 40 -10.61 2.82 -13.12
N LYS A 41 -11.36 2.34 -12.12
CA LYS A 41 -11.93 3.18 -11.06
C LYS A 41 -10.92 3.59 -9.99
N GLY A 42 -9.74 2.97 -9.96
CA GLY A 42 -8.67 3.30 -9.03
C GLY A 42 -7.79 4.45 -9.52
N ARG A 43 -7.26 5.19 -8.56
CA ARG A 43 -6.26 6.24 -8.71
C ARG A 43 -4.93 5.72 -8.16
N LEU A 44 -3.96 5.59 -9.05
CA LEU A 44 -2.59 5.30 -8.68
C LEU A 44 -1.88 6.61 -8.27
N ALA A 45 -1.16 6.60 -7.17
CA ALA A 45 -0.30 7.73 -6.80
C ALA A 45 0.81 7.91 -7.86
N ALA A 46 1.15 9.16 -8.19
CA ALA A 46 2.11 9.47 -9.25
C ALA A 46 3.55 9.02 -8.92
N ALA A 47 3.89 8.99 -7.63
CA ALA A 47 5.18 8.56 -7.12
C ALA A 47 4.96 7.71 -5.85
N PRO A 48 5.90 6.79 -5.52
CA PRO A 48 5.86 6.12 -4.23
C PRO A 48 6.03 7.12 -3.09
N VAL A 49 5.36 6.85 -1.98
CA VAL A 49 5.60 7.54 -0.72
C VAL A 49 6.87 6.93 -0.10
N ILE A 50 7.88 7.78 0.15
CA ILE A 50 9.12 7.38 0.79
C ILE A 50 9.03 7.73 2.28
N GLU A 51 9.14 6.71 3.12
CA GLU A 51 9.17 6.79 4.58
C GLU A 51 10.60 6.48 5.06
N ARG A 52 10.86 6.52 6.38
CA ARG A 52 12.21 6.45 6.95
C ARG A 52 13.07 5.29 6.43
N ASN A 53 12.45 4.14 6.19
CA ASN A 53 13.13 2.92 5.74
C ASN A 53 12.27 2.10 4.77
N SER A 54 11.32 2.73 4.08
CA SER A 54 10.45 2.03 3.14
C SER A 54 9.96 2.91 2.01
N ALA A 55 9.67 2.27 0.88
CA ALA A 55 8.95 2.86 -0.25
C ALA A 55 7.59 2.19 -0.40
N ARG A 56 6.54 2.99 -0.61
CA ARG A 56 5.16 2.51 -0.73
C ARG A 56 4.47 3.04 -1.98
N TRP A 57 3.97 2.13 -2.81
CA TRP A 57 3.11 2.45 -3.96
C TRP A 57 1.66 2.19 -3.60
N THR A 58 0.77 3.13 -3.89
CA THR A 58 -0.64 3.06 -3.48
C THR A 58 -1.58 3.18 -4.68
N LEU A 59 -2.45 2.20 -4.85
CA LEU A 59 -3.63 2.25 -5.70
C LEU A 59 -4.87 2.42 -4.80
N ALA A 60 -5.50 3.59 -4.87
CA ALA A 60 -6.68 3.92 -4.07
C ALA A 60 -7.95 3.95 -4.92
N TRP A 61 -9.09 3.50 -4.41
CA TRP A 61 -10.38 3.66 -5.07
C TRP A 61 -11.51 3.84 -4.05
N LYS A 62 -12.68 4.24 -4.54
CA LYS A 62 -13.88 4.36 -3.72
C LYS A 62 -14.99 3.49 -4.27
N GLU A 63 -15.76 2.89 -3.37
CA GLU A 63 -17.05 2.27 -3.68
C GLU A 63 -18.07 2.75 -2.63
N GLY A 64 -19.03 3.56 -3.08
CA GLY A 64 -19.91 4.31 -2.17
C GLY A 64 -19.10 5.21 -1.23
N ASP A 65 -19.39 5.14 0.06
CA ASP A 65 -18.71 5.90 1.11
C ASP A 65 -17.42 5.24 1.61
N ILE A 66 -17.06 4.08 1.06
CA ILE A 66 -15.91 3.29 1.50
C ILE A 66 -14.71 3.63 0.62
N ASN A 67 -13.60 3.99 1.26
CA ASN A 67 -12.32 4.20 0.61
C ASN A 67 -11.49 2.92 0.74
N PHE A 68 -10.82 2.51 -0.32
CA PHE A 68 -9.94 1.36 -0.31
C PHE A 68 -8.57 1.74 -0.83
N ASP A 69 -7.53 1.15 -0.25
CA ASP A 69 -6.15 1.26 -0.70
C ASP A 69 -5.53 -0.12 -0.86
N LEU A 70 -4.82 -0.32 -1.96
CA LEU A 70 -3.88 -1.42 -2.17
C LEU A 70 -2.47 -0.82 -2.18
N ASN A 71 -1.66 -1.22 -1.21
CA ASN A 71 -0.30 -0.76 -1.04
C ASN A 71 0.68 -1.89 -1.35
N VAL A 72 1.69 -1.62 -2.16
CA VAL A 72 2.90 -2.45 -2.26
C VAL A 72 3.98 -1.72 -1.47
N VAL A 73 4.58 -2.39 -0.48
CA VAL A 73 5.57 -1.80 0.41
C VAL A 73 6.87 -2.58 0.33
N ALA A 74 7.98 -1.88 0.10
CA ALA A 74 9.33 -2.42 0.17
C ALA A 74 10.06 -1.75 1.35
N MET A 75 10.47 -2.55 2.33
CA MET A 75 11.23 -2.11 3.50
C MET A 75 12.70 -2.45 3.33
N VAL A 76 13.55 -1.50 3.70
CA VAL A 76 15.00 -1.58 3.68
C VAL A 76 15.51 -1.71 5.12
N GLU A 77 16.48 -2.59 5.30
CA GLU A 77 17.22 -2.79 6.55
C GLU A 77 18.69 -2.48 6.31
N ASP A 78 19.39 -2.02 7.35
CA ASP A 78 20.84 -1.79 7.34
C ASP A 78 21.49 -2.63 8.43
N ASP A 79 22.56 -3.35 8.09
CA ASP A 79 23.31 -4.21 9.02
C ASP A 79 24.58 -3.56 9.58
N GLY A 80 24.79 -2.26 9.33
CA GLY A 80 25.97 -1.52 9.72
C GLY A 80 27.01 -1.39 8.61
N ALA A 81 27.04 -2.31 7.64
CA ALA A 81 27.94 -2.28 6.48
C ALA A 81 27.17 -1.97 5.18
N HIS A 82 26.00 -2.59 4.99
CA HIS A 82 25.20 -2.48 3.77
C HIS A 82 23.71 -2.31 4.08
N ALA A 83 23.01 -1.63 3.18
CA ALA A 83 21.55 -1.61 3.15
C ALA A 83 21.02 -2.67 2.17
N ARG A 84 19.99 -3.42 2.58
CA ARG A 84 19.34 -4.47 1.78
C ARG A 84 17.83 -4.41 1.88
N ILE A 85 17.14 -5.02 0.92
CA ILE A 85 15.69 -5.23 1.03
C ILE A 85 15.46 -6.23 2.16
N GLY A 86 14.79 -5.79 3.23
CA GLY A 86 14.42 -6.65 4.35
C GLY A 86 13.14 -7.42 4.06
N ARG A 87 12.10 -6.71 3.59
CA ARG A 87 10.78 -7.29 3.33
C ARG A 87 10.05 -6.55 2.21
N VAL A 88 9.31 -7.30 1.39
CA VAL A 88 8.31 -6.74 0.47
C VAL A 88 6.97 -7.38 0.77
N TRP A 89 5.91 -6.58 0.87
CA TRP A 89 4.56 -7.10 1.09
C TRP A 89 3.49 -6.22 0.44
N VAL A 90 2.30 -6.80 0.31
CA VAL A 90 1.09 -6.11 -0.13
C VAL A 90 0.20 -5.88 1.08
N GLN A 91 -0.21 -4.63 1.31
CA GLN A 91 -1.15 -4.27 2.35
C GLN A 91 -2.43 -3.73 1.72
N ARG A 92 -3.55 -4.33 2.08
CA ARG A 92 -4.88 -3.84 1.74
C ARG A 92 -5.38 -2.99 2.90
N HIS A 93 -6.10 -1.93 2.60
CA HIS A 93 -6.77 -1.10 3.59
C HIS A 93 -8.16 -0.75 3.05
N ALA A 94 -9.16 -0.75 3.92
CA ALA A 94 -10.44 -0.13 3.66
C ALA A 94 -10.60 0.98 4.70
N ALA A 95 -11.48 1.96 4.50
CA ALA A 95 -11.83 2.99 5.46
C ALA A 95 -13.26 3.46 5.20
N THR A 96 -14.12 3.34 6.21
CA THR A 96 -15.51 3.83 6.20
C THR A 96 -15.60 5.19 6.91
N PRO A 97 -16.67 5.98 6.71
CA PRO A 97 -16.96 7.13 7.56
C PRO A 97 -17.08 6.71 9.04
N ALA A 98 -16.83 7.64 9.96
CA ALA A 98 -16.80 7.39 11.40
C ALA A 98 -18.17 6.96 11.99
N ILE A 99 -19.26 7.16 11.25
CA ILE A 99 -20.62 6.78 11.66
C ILE A 99 -20.85 5.33 11.19
N PHE A 100 -20.37 4.37 11.97
CA PHE A 100 -20.69 2.96 11.74
C PHE A 100 -21.24 2.37 13.05
N ASP A 101 -22.57 2.47 13.20
CA ASP A 101 -23.33 1.78 14.25
C ASP A 101 -23.40 0.29 13.92
N GLY A 102 -22.46 -0.50 14.43
CA GLY A 102 -22.59 -1.95 14.33
C GLY A 102 -21.39 -2.75 14.82
N HIS A 103 -20.16 -2.37 14.48
CA HIS A 103 -18.96 -3.08 14.91
C HIS A 103 -17.75 -2.15 14.95
N THR A 104 -16.85 -2.35 15.93
CA THR A 104 -15.60 -1.59 16.03
C THR A 104 -14.84 -1.69 14.70
N PRO A 105 -14.59 -0.57 14.00
CA PRO A 105 -14.09 -0.57 12.63
C PRO A 105 -12.88 -1.49 12.43
N THR A 106 -11.97 -1.52 13.40
CA THR A 106 -10.74 -2.33 13.39
C THR A 106 -10.93 -3.84 13.16
N THR A 107 -11.93 -4.48 13.77
CA THR A 107 -12.13 -5.94 13.62
C THR A 107 -12.68 -6.30 12.24
N ARG A 108 -13.62 -5.49 11.76
CA ARG A 108 -14.22 -5.65 10.42
C ARG A 108 -13.21 -5.37 9.33
N MET A 109 -12.41 -4.32 9.49
CA MET A 109 -11.33 -3.96 8.57
C MET A 109 -10.25 -5.05 8.50
N ARG A 110 -9.92 -5.70 9.62
CA ARG A 110 -9.00 -6.83 9.63
C ARG A 110 -9.54 -8.04 8.86
N ARG A 111 -10.84 -8.30 8.93
CA ARG A 111 -11.50 -9.35 8.13
C ARG A 111 -11.44 -9.02 6.64
N LEU A 112 -11.82 -7.80 6.26
CA LEU A 112 -11.83 -7.38 4.86
C LEU A 112 -10.42 -7.37 4.24
N THR A 113 -9.40 -6.97 5.00
CA THR A 113 -8.01 -6.93 4.47
C THR A 113 -7.41 -8.30 4.16
N MET A 114 -7.98 -9.38 4.70
CA MET A 114 -7.59 -10.77 4.38
C MET A 114 -8.31 -11.36 3.16
N LEU A 115 -9.39 -10.73 2.71
CA LEU A 115 -10.24 -11.23 1.63
C LEU A 115 -9.70 -10.78 0.25
N ALA A 116 -9.96 -11.57 -0.78
CA ALA A 116 -9.81 -11.16 -2.17
C ALA A 116 -10.71 -9.96 -2.47
N LEU A 117 -10.37 -9.19 -3.51
CA LEU A 117 -11.09 -7.96 -3.88
C LEU A 117 -12.58 -8.20 -4.11
N ASP A 118 -12.93 -9.31 -4.77
CA ASP A 118 -14.32 -9.68 -5.03
C ASP A 118 -15.03 -10.15 -3.75
N GLU A 119 -14.33 -10.83 -2.84
CA GLU A 119 -14.87 -11.24 -1.53
C GLU A 119 -15.10 -10.03 -0.60
N ILE A 120 -14.24 -8.99 -0.66
CA ILE A 120 -14.45 -7.73 0.06
C ILE A 120 -15.74 -7.06 -0.44
N ARG A 121 -15.95 -7.04 -1.77
CA ARG A 121 -17.14 -6.45 -2.39
C ARG A 121 -18.40 -7.18 -1.99
N GLU A 122 -18.41 -8.51 -2.07
CA GLU A 122 -19.55 -9.34 -1.69
C GLU A 122 -19.89 -9.18 -0.21
N ALA A 123 -18.90 -9.18 0.69
CA ALA A 123 -19.12 -9.00 2.12
C ALA A 123 -19.74 -7.63 2.46
N ILE A 124 -19.38 -6.58 1.71
CA ILE A 124 -19.94 -5.25 1.91
C ILE A 124 -21.36 -5.15 1.33
N ALA A 125 -21.58 -5.66 0.11
CA ALA A 125 -22.90 -5.63 -0.53
C ALA A 125 -23.95 -6.41 0.28
N ALA A 126 -23.58 -7.59 0.80
CA ALA A 126 -24.47 -8.42 1.61
C ALA A 126 -24.90 -7.73 2.93
N GLU A 127 -24.08 -6.84 3.48
CA GLU A 127 -24.44 -6.10 4.70
C GLU A 127 -25.24 -4.82 4.42
N TRP A 128 -25.19 -4.28 3.20
CA TRP A 128 -25.73 -2.95 2.88
C TRP A 128 -27.03 -2.96 2.06
N GLY A 129 -27.45 -4.11 1.51
CA GLY A 129 -28.74 -4.28 0.83
C GLY A 129 -28.77 -3.71 -0.58
#